data_AF-A0A976LVP9-F1
#
_entry.id   AF-A0A976LVP9-F1
#
_cell.length_a   1.000
_cell.length_b   1.000
_cell.length_c   1.000
_cell.angle_alpha   90.00
_cell.angle_beta   90.00
_cell.angle_gamma   90.00
#
_symmetry.space_group_name_H-M   'P 1'
#
loop_
_entity.id
_entity.type
_entity.pdbx_description
1 polymer ?
#
loop_
_entity_poly.entity_id
_entity_poly.type
_entity_poly.pdbx_seq_one_letter_code
_entity_poly.pdbx_strand_id
1 'polypeptide(L)' 'SAQAVLHHPLAKLTCLAVVWAYLHHACAGIRHLALDAHYGLRLNYARATSRAVLVISGLLTLRMGIWLW' A
#
# COMPACT_ATOMS: atom_id res chain seq x y z
N SER A 1 -8.48 10.57 -24.71
CA SER A 1 -9.28 10.20 -23.53
C SER A 1 -8.36 9.57 -22.48
N ALA A 2 -8.75 9.52 -21.20
CA ALA A 2 -7.95 8.91 -20.13
C ALA A 2 -7.53 7.46 -20.46
N GLN A 3 -8.38 6.73 -21.19
CA GLN A 3 -8.11 5.38 -21.66
C GLN A 3 -6.87 5.29 -22.54
N ALA A 4 -6.67 6.25 -23.47
CA ALA A 4 -5.49 6.31 -24.35
C ALA A 4 -4.17 6.42 -23.57
N VAL A 5 -4.15 7.17 -22.46
CA VAL A 5 -2.97 7.32 -21.60
C VAL A 5 -2.64 6.00 -20.92
N LEU A 6 -3.67 5.27 -20.45
CA LEU A 6 -3.52 3.97 -19.80
C LEU A 6 -3.06 2.85 -20.75
N HIS A 7 -3.05 3.05 -22.08
CA HIS A 7 -2.40 2.08 -22.99
C HIS A 7 -0.88 2.12 -22.91
N HIS A 8 -0.27 3.21 -22.43
CA HIS A 8 1.18 3.27 -22.27
C HIS A 8 1.64 2.53 -21.00
N PRO A 9 2.59 1.59 -21.11
CA PRO A 9 3.05 0.79 -19.97
C PRO A 9 3.67 1.66 -18.86
N LEU A 10 4.36 2.75 -19.22
CA LEU A 10 4.90 3.70 -18.26
C LEU A 10 3.80 4.41 -17.47
N ALA A 11 2.69 4.78 -18.12
CA ALA A 11 1.57 5.41 -17.43
C ALA A 11 0.89 4.43 -16.45
N LYS A 12 0.74 3.16 -16.83
CA LYS A 12 0.24 2.10 -15.92
C LYS A 12 1.17 1.93 -14.71
N LEU A 13 2.49 1.88 -14.91
CA LEU A 13 3.46 1.76 -13.83
C LEU A 13 3.44 2.97 -12.88
N THR A 14 3.37 4.19 -13.42
CA THR A 14 3.24 5.40 -12.60
C THR A 14 1.94 5.40 -11.80
N CYS A 15 0.82 5.01 -12.43
CA CYS A 15 -0.45 4.84 -11.74
C CYS A 15 -0.35 3.80 -10.60
N LEU A 16 0.27 2.65 -10.87
CA LEU A 16 0.49 1.61 -9.89
C LEU A 16 1.36 2.08 -8.71
N ALA A 17 2.41 2.86 -8.99
CA ALA A 17 3.28 3.43 -7.96
C ALA A 17 2.53 4.42 -7.06
N VAL A 18 1.69 5.28 -7.63
CA VAL A 18 0.83 6.20 -6.88
C VAL A 18 -0.18 5.43 -6.02
N VAL A 19 -0.83 4.42 -6.59
CA VAL A 19 -1.75 3.54 -5.86
C VAL A 19 -1.03 2.82 -4.72
N TRP A 20 0.16 2.29 -4.94
CA TRP A 20 0.97 1.65 -3.89
C TRP A 20 1.34 2.64 -2.78
N ALA A 21 1.79 3.85 -3.12
CA ALA A 21 2.14 4.87 -2.13
C ALA A 21 0.93 5.21 -1.23
N TYR A 22 -0.26 5.39 -1.84
CA TYR A 22 -1.49 5.62 -1.10
C TYR A 22 -1.88 4.45 -0.20
N LEU A 23 -1.87 3.21 -0.72
CA LEU A 23 -2.22 2.01 0.05
C LEU A 23 -1.25 1.77 1.21
N HIS A 24 0.06 1.92 0.97
CA HIS A 24 1.08 1.81 1.99
C HIS A 24 0.89 2.86 3.09
N HIS A 25 0.65 4.12 2.69
CA HIS A 25 0.39 5.20 3.64
C HIS A 25 -0.89 4.95 4.47
N ALA A 26 -1.98 4.51 3.84
CA ALA A 26 -3.22 4.19 4.55
C ALA A 26 -3.03 3.05 5.56
N CYS A 27 -2.35 1.96 5.17
CA CYS A 27 -2.04 0.85 6.08
C CYS A 27 -1.11 1.29 7.23
N ALA A 28 -0.09 2.11 6.94
CA ALA A 28 0.78 2.69 7.97
C ALA A 28 -0.01 3.60 8.90
N GLY A 29 -0.93 4.42 8.38
CA GLY A 29 -1.81 5.28 9.15
C GLY A 29 -2.67 4.50 10.14
N ILE A 30 -3.27 3.38 9.71
CA ILE A 30 -4.03 2.48 10.61
C ILE A 30 -3.13 1.94 11.72
N ARG A 31 -1.90 1.52 11.39
CA ARG A 31 -0.92 1.09 12.40
C ARG A 31 -0.59 2.22 13.40
N HIS A 32 -0.45 3.46 12.93
CA HIS A 32 -0.18 4.60 13.80
C HIS A 32 -1.38 4.89 14.72
N LEU A 33 -2.61 4.91 14.20
CA LEU A 33 -3.83 5.05 15.02
C LEU A 33 -3.94 3.93 16.08
N ALA A 34 -3.57 2.70 15.74
CA ALA A 34 -3.53 1.59 16.70
C ALA A 34 -2.49 1.82 17.80
N LEU A 35 -1.30 2.33 17.46
CA LEU A 35 -0.27 2.70 18.43
C LEU A 35 -0.73 3.86 19.33
N ASP A 36 -1.43 4.84 18.78
CA ASP A 36 -2.00 5.97 19.53
C ASP A 36 -3.08 5.50 20.52
N ALA A 37 -3.81 4.44 20.17
CA ALA A 37 -4.74 3.73 21.06
C ALA A 37 -4.04 2.74 22.02
N HIS A 38 -2.71 2.81 22.15
CA HIS A 38 -1.86 1.96 23.00
C HIS A 38 -1.80 0.47 22.62
N TYR A 39 -2.20 0.09 21.41
CA TYR A 39 -2.04 -1.28 20.90
C TYR A 39 -0.67 -1.49 20.26
N GLY A 40 -0.03 -2.63 20.55
CA GLY A 40 1.19 -3.06 19.82
C GLY A 40 2.48 -2.30 20.19
N LEU A 41 2.52 -1.65 21.36
CA LEU A 41 3.67 -0.86 21.83
C LEU A 41 4.94 -1.69 22.10
N ARG A 42 4.84 -3.01 22.33
CA ARG A 42 6.02 -3.86 22.50
C ARG A 42 6.80 -3.95 21.19
N LEU A 43 8.13 -3.83 21.27
CA LEU A 43 9.03 -3.83 20.11
C LEU A 43 8.79 -4.99 19.12
N ASN A 44 8.55 -6.20 19.63
CA ASN A 44 8.29 -7.37 18.78
C ASN A 44 6.99 -7.21 17.97
N TYR A 45 5.92 -6.69 18.59
CA TYR A 45 4.68 -6.39 17.89
C TYR A 45 4.85 -5.22 16.93
N ALA A 46 5.52 -4.14 17.34
CA ALA A 46 5.78 -2.99 16.48
C ALA A 46 6.56 -3.36 15.20
N ARG A 47 7.51 -4.30 15.28
CA ARG A 47 8.23 -4.85 14.12
C ARG A 47 7.34 -5.75 13.27
N ALA A 48 6.55 -6.62 13.89
CA ALA A 48 5.64 -7.51 13.17
C ALA A 48 4.56 -6.72 12.41
N THR A 49 3.96 -5.69 13.02
CA THR A 49 2.95 -4.85 12.38
C THR A 49 3.54 -4.00 11.26
N SER A 50 4.78 -3.52 11.39
CA SER A 50 5.48 -2.83 10.30
C SER A 50 5.67 -3.73 9.07
N ARG A 51 6.11 -4.98 9.29
CA ARG A 51 6.22 -5.98 8.21
C ARG A 51 4.86 -6.31 7.60
N ALA A 52 3.82 -6.44 8.42
CA ALA A 52 2.46 -6.68 7.97
C ALA A 52 1.96 -5.55 7.06
N VAL A 53 2.21 -4.27 7.40
CA VAL A 53 1.86 -3.12 6.55
C VAL A 53 2.49 -3.25 5.17
N LEU A 54 3.78 -3.58 5.07
CA LEU A 54 4.47 -3.75 3.78
C LEU A 54 3.91 -4.91 2.96
N VAL A 55 3.67 -6.07 3.59
CA VAL A 55 3.14 -7.25 2.90
C VAL A 55 1.72 -7.01 2.42
N ILE A 56 0.84 -6.49 3.29
CA ILE A 56 -0.56 -6.22 2.96
C ILE A 56 -0.65 -5.18 1.84
N SER A 57 0.04 -4.03 1.97
CA SER A 57 0.01 -3.00 0.93
C SER A 57 0.58 -3.53 -0.39
N GLY A 58 1.65 -4.33 -0.34
CA GLY A 58 2.21 -4.99 -1.51
C GLY A 58 1.23 -5.95 -2.20
N LEU A 59 0.53 -6.80 -1.44
CA LEU A 59 -0.48 -7.72 -1.99
C LEU A 59 -1.66 -6.97 -2.64
N LEU A 60 -2.14 -5.89 -2.01
CA LEU A 60 -3.19 -5.06 -2.60
C LEU A 60 -2.71 -4.41 -3.91
N THR A 61 -1.48 -3.89 -3.94
CA THR A 61 -0.89 -3.33 -5.17
C THR A 61 -0.73 -4.38 -6.25
N LEU A 62 -0.28 -5.59 -5.94
CA LEU A 62 -0.19 -6.67 -6.92
C LEU A 62 -1.56 -6.98 -7.53
N ARG A 63 -2.62 -7.06 -6.70
CA ARG A 63 -3.98 -7.25 -7.19
C ARG A 63 -4.46 -6.10 -8.09
N MET A 64 -4.12 -4.86 -7.75
CA MET A 64 -4.39 -3.70 -8.61
C MET A 64 -3.61 -3.75 -9.93
N GLY A 65 -2.36 -4.21 -9.90
CA GLY A 65 -1.55 -4.44 -11.09
C GLY A 65 -2.22 -5.46 -12.02
N ILE A 66 -2.63 -6.62 -11.50
CA ILE A 66 -3.35 -7.64 -12.27
C ILE A 66 -4.62 -7.07 -12.92
N TRP A 67 -5.33 -6.17 -12.22
CA TRP A 67 -6.54 -5.54 -12.76
C TRP A 67 -6.24 -4.45 -13.80
N LEU A 68 -5.12 -3.74 -13.67
CA LEU A 68 -4.72 -2.64 -14.54
C LEU A 68 -4.11 -3.11 -15.88
N TRP A 69 -3.56 -4.32 -15.91
CA TRP A 69 -2.99 -4.92 -17.12
C TRP A 69 -4.02 -5.66 -17.96
#